data_AF-S4P4K0-F1
#
_entry.id   AF-S4P4K0-F1
#
_cell.length_a   1.000
_cell.length_b   1.000
_cell.length_c   1.000
_cell.angle_alpha   90.00
_cell.angle_beta   90.00
_cell.angle_gamma   90.00
#
_symmetry.space_group_name_H-M   'P 1'
#
loop_
_entity.id
_entity.type
_entity.pdbx_description
1 polymer ?
#
loop_
_entity_poly.entity_id
_entity_poly.type
_entity_poly.pdbx_seq_one_letter_code
_entity_poly.pdbx_strand_id
1 'polypeptide(L)' 'MNWNVDESDKVASRIEHEYFVHLLVDNLPVATKIINADTLERSIEQGYRLGFMSKGKAYINNHLKLLLKYHKHSQ' A
#
# COMPACT_ATOMS: atom_id res chain seq x y z
N MET A 1 5.62 17.60 -3.63
CA MET A 1 6.46 16.94 -2.60
C MET A 1 7.84 17.55 -2.73
N ASN A 2 8.36 18.19 -1.67
CA ASN A 2 9.71 18.72 -1.64
C ASN A 2 10.51 17.83 -0.69
N TRP A 3 11.20 16.82 -1.22
CA TRP A 3 12.06 15.94 -0.43
C TRP A 3 13.50 16.40 -0.59
N ASN A 4 14.27 16.32 0.50
CA ASN A 4 15.72 16.40 0.40
C ASN A 4 16.32 15.05 -0.05
N VAL A 5 17.63 15.01 -0.25
CA VAL A 5 18.33 13.80 -0.75
C VAL A 5 18.20 12.64 0.25
N ASP A 6 18.48 12.89 1.53
CA ASP A 6 18.41 11.86 2.59
C ASP A 6 17.00 11.27 2.75
N GLU A 7 15.96 12.10 2.66
CA GLU A 7 14.56 11.67 2.69
C GLU A 7 14.23 10.79 1.48
N SER A 8 14.71 11.16 0.30
CA SER A 8 14.49 10.42 -0.94
C SER A 8 15.16 9.05 -0.88
N ASP A 9 16.41 8.98 -0.41
CA ASP A 9 17.17 7.75 -0.26
C ASP A 9 16.52 6.81 0.78
N LYS A 10 16.05 7.37 1.89
CA LYS A 10 15.34 6.62 2.92
C LYS A 10 14.03 6.02 2.39
N VAL A 11 13.27 6.77 1.59
CA VAL A 11 12.04 6.25 0.96
C VAL A 11 12.37 5.18 -0.08
N ALA A 12 13.39 5.39 -0.91
CA ALA A 12 13.83 4.42 -1.90
C ALA A 12 14.25 3.10 -1.23
N SER A 13 15.06 3.17 -0.17
CA SER A 13 15.47 2.00 0.61
C SER A 13 14.27 1.27 1.23
N ARG A 14 13.26 1.97 1.73
CA ARG A 14 12.04 1.33 2.25
C ARG A 14 11.24 0.63 1.16
N ILE A 15 11.17 1.22 -0.04
CA ILE A 15 10.50 0.60 -1.18
C ILE A 15 11.24 -0.67 -1.62
N GLU A 16 12.57 -0.64 -1.61
CA GLU A 16 13.41 -1.81 -1.92
C GLU A 16 13.20 -2.96 -0.93
N HIS A 17 13.05 -2.66 0.36
CA HIS A 17 12.76 -3.63 1.41
C HIS A 17 11.25 -3.95 1.56
N GLU A 18 10.46 -3.70 0.52
CA GLU A 18 9.01 -4.01 0.47
C GLU A 18 8.21 -3.50 1.68
N TYR A 19 8.54 -2.29 2.17
CA TYR A 19 7.95 -1.76 3.39
C TYR A 19 6.42 -1.61 3.30
N PHE A 20 5.72 -2.12 4.31
CA PHE A 20 4.27 -2.01 4.46
C PHE A 20 3.87 -0.82 5.32
N VAL A 21 2.94 -0.03 4.79
CA VAL A 21 2.28 1.03 5.53
C VAL A 21 0.99 0.47 6.13
N HIS A 22 0.96 0.40 7.45
CA HIS A 22 -0.25 0.03 8.19
C HIS A 22 -1.11 1.27 8.39
N LEU A 23 -2.38 1.17 8.01
CA LEU A 23 -3.38 2.21 8.23
C LEU A 23 -4.50 1.66 9.10
N LEU A 24 -5.00 2.52 9.99
CA LEU A 24 -6.20 2.29 10.78
C LEU A 24 -7.28 3.27 10.30
N VAL A 25 -8.47 2.76 10.04
CA VAL A 25 -9.65 3.55 9.69
C VAL A 25 -10.78 3.10 10.60
N ASP A 26 -11.30 4.02 11.41
CA ASP A 26 -12.31 3.72 12.44
C ASP A 26 -11.89 2.55 13.36
N ASN A 27 -10.63 2.58 13.80
CA ASN A 27 -9.99 1.53 14.61
C ASN A 27 -9.93 0.13 13.96
N LEU A 28 -10.27 -0.01 12.67
CA LEU A 28 -10.12 -1.25 11.92
C LEU A 28 -8.87 -1.21 11.03
N PRO A 29 -8.14 -2.34 10.92
CA PRO A 29 -7.00 -2.44 10.03
C PRO A 29 -7.46 -2.34 8.57
N VAL A 30 -6.82 -1.46 7.81
CA VAL A 30 -6.97 -1.44 6.36
C VAL A 30 -6.28 -2.68 5.78
N ALA A 31 -6.87 -3.25 4.73
CA ALA A 31 -6.30 -4.36 4.00
C ALA A 31 -6.35 -4.12 2.50
N THR A 32 -5.32 -4.59 1.79
CA THR A 32 -5.22 -4.53 0.33
C THR A 32 -5.43 -5.91 -0.25
N LYS A 33 -6.21 -5.99 -1.32
CA LYS A 33 -6.38 -7.23 -2.09
C LYS A 33 -5.26 -7.31 -3.13
N ILE A 34 -4.54 -8.41 -3.12
CA ILE A 34 -3.53 -8.70 -4.13
C ILE A 34 -4.04 -9.84 -5.01
N ILE A 35 -3.83 -9.68 -6.32
CA ILE A 35 -4.13 -10.70 -7.31
C ILE A 35 -2.79 -11.11 -7.89
N ASN A 36 -2.44 -12.39 -7.73
CA ASN A 36 -1.30 -12.94 -8.42
C ASN A 36 -1.65 -13.03 -9.91
N ALA A 37 -0.86 -12.37 -10.77
CA ALA A 37 -1.13 -12.31 -12.20
C ALA A 37 -1.00 -13.68 -12.89
N ASP A 38 -0.15 -14.56 -12.35
CA ASP A 38 0.14 -15.87 -12.93
C ASP A 38 -0.84 -16.95 -12.48
N THR A 39 -1.23 -16.94 -11.19
CA THR A 39 -2.11 -17.97 -10.61
C THR A 39 -3.58 -17.54 -10.49
N LEU A 40 -3.88 -16.24 -10.68
CA LEU A 40 -5.18 -15.61 -10.41
C LEU A 40 -5.67 -15.76 -8.95
N GLU A 41 -4.79 -16.19 -8.05
CA GLU A 41 -5.11 -16.32 -6.63
C GLU A 41 -5.27 -14.94 -6.00
N ARG A 42 -6.27 -14.84 -5.12
CA ARG A 42 -6.59 -13.62 -4.38
C ARG A 42 -6.11 -13.76 -2.95
N SER A 43 -5.16 -12.93 -2.56
CA SER A 43 -4.72 -12.79 -1.17
C SER A 43 -5.17 -11.43 -0.61
N ILE A 44 -5.27 -11.38 0.72
CA ILE A 44 -5.54 -10.14 1.46
C ILE A 44 -4.34 -9.91 2.37
N GLU A 45 -3.73 -8.74 2.23
CA GLU A 45 -2.60 -8.31 3.05
C GLU A 45 -2.98 -7.10 3.90
N GLN A 46 -2.47 -7.03 5.12
CA GLN A 46 -2.72 -5.90 6.01
C GLN A 46 -1.91 -4.67 5.57
N GLY A 47 -2.56 -3.53 5.47
CA GLY A 47 -1.96 -2.30 4.97
C GLY A 47 -1.78 -2.31 3.45
N TYR A 48 -0.79 -1.55 2.97
CA TYR A 48 -0.40 -1.52 1.57
C TYR A 48 1.11 -1.29 1.43
N ARG A 49 1.69 -1.70 0.31
CA ARG A 49 3.11 -1.47 0.02
C ARG A 49 3.38 0.02 -0.23
N LEU A 50 4.38 0.59 0.42
CA LEU A 50 4.79 1.99 0.26
C LEU A 50 5.04 2.34 -1.22
N GLY A 51 5.58 1.39 -1.98
CA GLY A 51 5.90 1.54 -3.38
C GLY A 51 6.30 0.23 -4.02
N PHE A 52 6.88 0.32 -5.21
CA PHE A 52 7.44 -0.82 -5.93
C PHE A 52 8.70 -0.43 -6.70
N MET A 53 9.56 -1.40 -6.96
CA MET A 53 10.73 -1.25 -7.82
C MET A 53 10.35 -1.57 -9.27
N SER A 54 10.75 -0.73 -10.22
CA SER A 54 10.62 -1.01 -11.65
C SER A 54 11.78 -0.41 -12.43
N LYS A 55 12.41 -1.20 -13.31
CA LYS A 55 13.55 -0.78 -14.14
C LYS A 55 14.67 -0.08 -13.33
N GLY A 56 14.96 -0.57 -12.13
CA GLY A 56 15.99 -0.02 -11.24
C GLY A 56 15.62 1.32 -10.56
N LYS A 57 14.35 1.74 -10.63
CA LYS A 57 13.85 2.96 -9.96
C LYS A 57 12.76 2.62 -8.97
N ALA A 58 12.77 3.29 -7.83
CA ALA A 58 11.71 3.20 -6.83
C ALA A 58 10.54 4.12 -7.21
N TYR A 59 9.32 3.59 -7.13
CA TYR A 59 8.07 4.32 -7.37
C TYR A 59 7.22 4.31 -6.11
N ILE A 60 6.74 5.47 -5.67
CA ILE A 60 5.91 5.60 -4.46
C ILE A 60 4.41 5.57 -4.78
N ASN A 61 3.64 4.86 -3.96
CA ASN A 61 2.17 4.86 -3.98
C ASN A 61 1.63 6.01 -3.13
N ASN A 62 1.61 7.24 -3.67
CA ASN A 62 1.13 8.42 -2.95
C ASN A 62 -0.38 8.70 -3.13
N HIS A 63 -1.01 8.14 -4.16
CA HIS A 63 -2.44 8.33 -4.42
C HIS A 63 -3.25 7.13 -3.90
N LEU A 64 -3.85 7.28 -2.72
CA LEU A 64 -4.62 6.22 -2.06
C LEU A 64 -6.11 6.33 -2.39
N LYS A 65 -6.68 5.21 -2.83
CA LYS A 65 -8.13 5.05 -3.03
C LYS A 65 -8.67 4.02 -2.04
N LEU A 66 -9.44 4.49 -1.06
CA LEU A 66 -10.05 3.66 -0.03
C LEU A 66 -11.47 3.25 -0.44
N LEU A 67 -11.82 1.98 -0.20
CA LEU A 67 -13.18 1.47 -0.37
C LEU A 67 -13.72 1.06 1.00
N LEU A 68 -14.57 1.90 1.59
CA LEU A 68 -15.22 1.60 2.86
C LEU A 68 -16.54 0.89 2.61
N LYS A 69 -16.73 -0.24 3.28
CA LYS A 69 -17.99 -1.00 3.26
C LYS A 69 -18.57 -0.99 4.66
N TYR A 70 -19.88 -0.79 4.74
CA TYR A 70 -20.63 -0.83 5.98
C TYR A 70 -21.91 -1.62 5.75
N HIS A 71 -22.42 -2.23 6.81
CA HIS A 71 -23.74 -2.84 6.79
C HIS A 71 -24.78 -1.76 7.06
N LYS A 72 -25.77 -1.63 6.18
CA LYS A 72 -27.01 -0.96 6.53
C LYS A 72 -27.87 -1.99 7.26
N HIS A 73 -28.31 -1.67 8.46
CA HIS A 73 -29.36 -2.48 9.09
C HIS A 73 -30.59 -2.41 8.18
N SER A 74 -31.09 -3.56 7.72
CA SER A 74 -32.38 -3.62 7.04
C SER A 74 -33.42 -3.16 8.05
N GLN A 75 -34.09 -2.04 7.77
CA GLN A 75 -35.38 -1.75 8.41
C GLN A 75 -36.42 -2.75 7.92
#